data_AF-A0A821XVC9-F1
#
_entry.id   AF-A0A821XVC9-F1
#
_cell.length_a   1.000
_cell.length_b   1.000
_cell.length_c   1.000
_cell.angle_alpha   90.00
_cell.angle_beta   90.00
_cell.angle_gamma   90.00
#
_symmetry.space_group_name_H-M   'P 1'
#
loop_
_entity.id
_entity.type
_entity.pdbx_description
1 polymer ?
#
loop_
_entity_poly.entity_id
_entity_poly.type
_entity_poly.pdbx_seq_one_letter_code
_entity_poly.pdbx_strand_id
1 'polypeptide(L)'
;MSTNDTSNMVNYSVAYSAKFAILIAFAIPSIMVSIFIFAYFGWNRNTPIKDHNYSILVLLVVNFVQVTTDLPMPMDFYRLGGIVQPATSAYCTWWIWYEFSLNVINGFLMEWISIERHLLIFHSGFLRNLGAKKRRLLRIVPLVLCMIWPPVYYCI
;
A
#
# COMPACT_ATOMS: atom_id res chain seq x y z
N MET A 1 6.53 13.38 42.73
CA MET A 1 6.55 13.27 41.27
C MET A 1 7.98 12.95 40.88
N SER A 2 8.26 11.73 40.45
CA SER A 2 9.62 11.18 40.40
C SER A 2 10.38 11.69 39.18
N THR A 3 11.69 11.92 39.31
CA THR A 3 12.58 12.34 38.22
C THR A 3 12.63 11.34 37.05
N ASN A 4 12.28 10.08 37.32
CA ASN A 4 12.11 9.03 36.30
C ASN A 4 10.87 9.24 35.40
N ASP A 5 9.80 9.85 35.90
CA ASP A 5 8.59 10.06 35.09
C ASP A 5 8.82 11.19 34.08
N THR A 6 9.55 12.23 34.49
CA THR A 6 9.92 13.35 33.61
C THR A 6 10.88 12.94 32.50
N SER A 7 11.85 12.06 32.76
CA SER A 7 12.79 11.60 31.73
C SER A 7 12.09 10.71 30.70
N ASN A 8 11.18 9.83 31.15
CA ASN A 8 10.37 9.01 30.26
C ASN A 8 9.47 9.85 29.35
N MET A 9 8.78 10.86 29.90
CA MET A 9 7.93 11.76 29.10
C MET A 9 8.70 12.52 28.02
N VAL A 10 9.91 13.01 28.31
CA VAL A 10 10.77 13.67 27.31
C VAL A 10 11.18 12.70 26.20
N ASN A 11 11.56 11.46 26.55
CA ASN A 11 11.93 10.44 25.57
C ASN A 11 10.77 10.10 24.61
N TYR A 12 9.54 9.99 25.12
CA TYR A 12 8.36 9.76 24.28
C TYR A 12 8.08 10.92 23.34
N SER A 13 8.15 12.16 23.83
CA SER A 13 7.93 13.35 22.99
C SER A 13 8.96 13.46 21.85
N VAL A 14 10.24 13.22 22.13
CA VAL A 14 11.30 13.23 21.12
C VAL A 14 11.08 12.11 20.09
N ALA A 15 10.72 10.90 20.54
CA ALA A 15 10.44 9.78 19.67
C ALA A 15 9.25 10.04 18.73
N TYR A 16 8.16 10.66 19.22
CA TYR A 16 7.00 11.00 18.39
C TYR A 16 7.32 12.06 17.33
N SER A 17 8.05 13.11 17.71
CA SER A 17 8.51 14.14 16.77
C SER A 17 9.43 13.56 15.69
N ALA A 18 10.35 12.67 16.06
CA ALA A 18 11.24 12.00 15.10
C ALA A 18 10.46 11.11 14.12
N LYS A 19 9.52 10.29 14.62
CA LYS A 19 8.66 9.46 13.78
C LYS A 19 7.82 10.31 12.82
N PHE A 20 7.23 11.39 13.30
CA PHE A 20 6.46 12.32 12.47
C PHE A 20 7.33 12.96 11.36
N ALA A 21 8.54 13.43 11.69
CA ALA A 21 9.44 14.02 10.72
C ALA A 21 9.88 13.02 9.64
N ILE A 22 10.20 11.78 10.03
CA ILE A 22 10.54 10.70 9.10
C ILE A 22 9.35 10.40 8.18
N LEU A 23 8.15 10.26 8.73
CA LEU A 23 6.94 9.98 7.94
C LEU A 23 6.68 11.07 6.90
N ILE A 24 6.77 12.36 7.28
CA ILE A 24 6.66 13.48 6.31
C ILE A 24 7.73 13.38 5.22
N ALA A 25 8.98 13.16 5.62
CA ALA A 25 10.11 13.15 4.70
C ALA A 25 9.99 12.07 3.63
N PHE A 26 9.38 10.92 3.93
CA PHE A 26 9.10 9.85 2.97
C PHE A 26 7.75 9.99 2.26
N ALA A 27 6.73 10.55 2.91
CA ALA A 27 5.39 10.74 2.35
C ALA A 27 5.41 11.64 1.12
N ILE A 28 6.01 12.83 1.26
CA ILE A 28 6.04 13.85 0.20
C ILE A 28 6.66 13.30 -1.10
N PRO A 29 7.89 12.76 -1.10
CA PRO A 29 8.49 12.24 -2.34
C PRO A 29 7.70 11.05 -2.89
N SER A 30 7.14 10.18 -2.04
CA SER A 30 6.31 9.05 -2.50
C SER A 30 5.06 9.53 -3.27
N ILE A 31 4.36 10.54 -2.73
CA ILE A 31 3.19 11.14 -3.38
C ILE A 31 3.61 11.83 -4.68
N MET A 32 4.71 12.59 -4.68
CA MET A 32 5.20 13.28 -5.88
C MET A 32 5.56 12.29 -7.00
N VAL A 33 6.27 11.21 -6.69
CA VAL A 33 6.62 10.16 -7.65
C VAL A 33 5.36 9.48 -8.18
N SER A 34 4.40 9.17 -7.31
CA SER A 34 3.13 8.54 -7.71
C SER A 34 2.35 9.43 -8.69
N ILE A 35 2.21 10.73 -8.38
CA ILE A 35 1.56 11.70 -9.26
C ILE A 35 2.29 11.81 -10.59
N PHE A 36 3.63 11.86 -10.59
CA PHE A 36 4.43 11.93 -11.80
C PHE A 36 4.20 10.71 -12.71
N ILE A 37 4.15 9.50 -12.13
CA ILE A 37 3.87 8.27 -12.87
C ILE A 37 2.44 8.29 -13.44
N PHE A 38 1.45 8.69 -12.66
CA PHE A 38 0.08 8.83 -13.16
C PHE A 38 -0.04 9.86 -14.29
N ALA A 39 0.63 11.00 -14.15
CA ALA A 39 0.68 12.03 -15.19
C ALA A 39 1.35 11.50 -16.47
N TYR A 40 2.44 10.75 -16.34
CA TYR A 40 3.12 10.12 -17.47
C TYR A 40 2.21 9.13 -18.22
N PHE A 41 1.51 8.25 -17.50
CA PHE A 41 0.56 7.32 -18.10
C PHE A 41 -0.67 8.02 -18.71
N GLY A 42 -1.15 9.09 -18.08
CA GLY A 42 -2.29 9.87 -18.58
C GLY A 42 -1.95 10.68 -19.83
N TRP A 43 -0.76 11.26 -19.89
CA TRP A 43 -0.28 12.03 -21.04
C TRP A 43 0.04 11.12 -22.23
N ASN A 44 0.62 9.94 -21.96
CA ASN A 44 1.06 9.02 -23.01
C ASN A 44 -0.02 7.98 -23.38
N ARG A 45 -1.29 8.40 -23.41
CA ARG A 45 -2.49 7.56 -23.62
C ARG A 45 -2.50 6.80 -24.95
N ASN A 46 -1.69 7.23 -25.93
CA ASN A 46 -1.58 6.59 -27.25
C ASN A 46 -0.63 5.39 -27.28
N THR A 47 0.10 5.11 -26.20
CA THR A 47 0.95 3.91 -26.15
C THR A 47 0.12 2.77 -25.58
N PRO A 48 -0.11 1.67 -26.32
CA PRO A 48 -0.86 0.54 -25.78
C PRO A 48 -0.14 0.06 -24.52
N ILE A 49 -0.85 0.13 -23.40
CA ILE A 49 -0.38 -0.40 -22.12
C ILE A 49 -0.14 -1.89 -22.35
N LYS A 50 1.14 -2.30 -22.39
CA LYS A 50 1.49 -3.72 -22.47
C LYS A 50 0.85 -4.42 -21.28
N ASP A 51 0.35 -5.64 -21.46
CA ASP A 51 -0.37 -6.40 -20.43
C ASP A 51 0.37 -6.43 -19.07
N HIS A 52 1.70 -6.37 -19.07
CA HIS A 52 2.57 -6.30 -17.88
C HIS A 52 2.46 -5.00 -17.07
N ASN A 53 2.20 -3.87 -17.73
CA ASN A 53 2.14 -2.56 -17.09
C ASN A 53 0.85 -2.40 -16.28
N TYR A 54 -0.19 -3.21 -16.56
CA TYR A 54 -1.46 -3.15 -15.85
C TYR A 54 -1.31 -3.57 -14.37
N SER A 55 -0.64 -4.68 -14.08
CA SER A 55 -0.44 -5.14 -12.71
C SER A 55 0.37 -4.13 -11.88
N ILE A 56 1.39 -3.52 -12.49
CA ILE A 56 2.17 -2.44 -11.86
C ILE A 56 1.30 -1.21 -11.59
N LEU A 57 0.44 -0.84 -12.53
CA LEU A 57 -0.47 0.29 -12.38
C LEU A 57 -1.45 0.04 -11.22
N VAL A 58 -1.99 -1.18 -11.10
CA VAL A 58 -2.86 -1.52 -9.96
C VAL A 58 -2.10 -1.44 -8.63
N LEU A 59 -0.89 -1.98 -8.55
CA LEU A 59 -0.03 -1.82 -7.36
C LEU A 59 0.21 -0.34 -7.04
N LEU A 60 0.47 0.50 -8.05
CA LEU A 60 0.72 1.92 -7.86
C LEU A 60 -0.52 2.66 -7.33
N VAL A 61 -1.71 2.29 -7.81
CA VAL A 61 -2.99 2.82 -7.30
C VAL A 61 -3.21 2.42 -5.86
N VAL A 62 -3.04 1.14 -5.52
CA VAL A 62 -3.22 0.66 -4.13
C VAL A 62 -2.20 1.31 -3.20
N ASN A 63 -0.94 1.42 -3.62
CA ASN A 63 0.09 2.11 -2.84
C ASN A 63 -0.22 3.60 -2.64
N PHE A 64 -0.68 4.29 -3.69
CA PHE A 64 -1.11 5.68 -3.59
C PHE A 64 -2.28 5.85 -2.63
N VAL A 65 -3.28 4.97 -2.69
CA VAL A 65 -4.41 4.95 -1.74
C VAL A 65 -3.90 4.73 -0.32
N GLN A 66 -3.00 3.77 -0.10
CA GLN A 66 -2.41 3.57 1.23
C GLN A 66 -1.68 4.83 1.72
N VAL A 67 -0.76 5.39 0.93
CA VAL A 67 0.00 6.59 1.35
C VAL A 67 -0.91 7.79 1.62
N THR A 68 -2.02 7.93 0.89
CA THR A 68 -2.94 9.08 1.06
C THR A 68 -4.00 8.89 2.14
N THR A 69 -4.37 7.66 2.48
CA THR A 69 -5.46 7.38 3.43
C THR A 69 -5.00 6.76 4.73
N ASP A 70 -4.01 5.87 4.68
CA ASP A 70 -3.46 5.18 5.84
C ASP A 70 -2.45 6.07 6.56
N LEU A 71 -1.55 6.73 5.83
CA LEU A 71 -0.46 7.52 6.40
C LEU A 71 -0.86 8.77 7.20
N PRO A 72 -1.94 9.52 6.85
CA PRO A 72 -2.37 10.67 7.65
C PRO A 72 -2.82 10.30 9.07
N MET A 73 -3.36 9.09 9.27
CA MET A 73 -3.86 8.65 10.56
C MET A 73 -2.76 8.50 11.64
N PRO A 74 -1.64 7.77 11.41
CA PRO A 74 -0.54 7.73 12.35
C PRO A 74 0.17 9.10 12.45
N MET A 75 0.18 9.91 11.38
CA MET A 75 0.74 11.27 11.46
C MET A 75 -0.06 12.15 12.43
N ASP A 76 -1.38 12.09 12.42
CA ASP A 76 -2.22 12.82 13.37
C ASP A 76 -2.04 12.29 14.80
N PHE A 77 -1.92 10.97 14.96
CA PHE A 77 -1.59 10.35 16.24
C PHE A 77 -0.25 10.85 16.82
N TYR A 78 0.81 10.91 16.00
CA TYR A 78 2.11 11.42 16.45
C TYR A 78 2.09 12.93 16.71
N ARG A 79 1.33 13.69 15.92
CA ARG A 79 1.13 15.14 16.12
C ARG A 79 0.43 15.44 17.45
N LEU A 80 -0.55 14.63 17.83
CA LEU A 80 -1.30 14.76 19.09
C LEU A 80 -0.60 14.13 20.30
N GLY A 81 0.65 13.67 20.15
CA GLY A 81 1.43 13.12 21.26
C GLY A 81 0.99 11.72 21.70
N GLY A 82 0.40 10.94 20.79
CA GLY A 82 -0.07 9.59 21.05
C GLY A 82 -1.54 9.49 21.44
N ILE A 83 -2.34 10.50 21.12
CA ILE A 83 -3.79 10.52 21.37
C ILE A 83 -4.51 10.22 20.04
N VAL A 84 -5.39 9.22 20.05
CA VAL A 84 -6.25 8.89 18.91
C VAL A 84 -7.49 9.78 18.92
N GLN A 85 -7.78 10.48 17.82
CA GLN A 85 -9.03 11.20 17.62
C GLN A 85 -9.70 10.77 16.31
N PRO A 86 -10.96 10.30 16.33
CA PRO A 86 -11.84 10.10 17.49
C PRO A 86 -11.45 8.85 18.31
N ALA A 87 -11.41 8.98 19.65
CA ALA A 87 -11.12 7.89 20.58
C ALA A 87 -12.33 6.94 20.77
N THR A 88 -12.86 6.41 19.66
CA THR A 88 -13.97 5.44 19.68
C THR A 88 -13.43 4.05 19.37
N SER A 89 -13.92 3.04 20.08
CA SER A 89 -13.52 1.63 19.88
C SER A 89 -13.76 1.17 18.44
N ALA A 90 -14.91 1.55 17.86
CA ALA A 90 -15.25 1.24 16.47
C ALA A 90 -14.23 1.84 15.47
N TYR A 91 -13.77 3.07 15.69
CA TYR A 91 -12.77 3.71 14.83
C TYR A 91 -11.42 3.02 14.91
N CYS A 92 -10.94 2.68 16.11
CA CYS A 92 -9.67 1.98 16.29
C CYS A 92 -9.70 0.59 15.62
N THR A 93 -10.77 -0.18 15.79
CA THR A 93 -10.91 -1.50 15.13
C THR A 93 -10.98 -1.36 13.62
N TRP A 94 -11.73 -0.37 13.11
CA TRP A 94 -11.81 -0.10 11.68
C TRP A 94 -10.44 0.31 11.09
N TRP A 95 -9.71 1.19 11.77
CA TRP A 95 -8.39 1.61 11.33
C TRP A 95 -7.42 0.43 11.30
N ILE A 96 -7.33 -0.35 12.39
CA ILE A 96 -6.50 -1.56 12.44
C ILE A 96 -6.85 -2.50 11.27
N TRP A 97 -8.13 -2.81 11.08
CA TRP A 97 -8.58 -3.65 9.97
C TRP A 97 -8.14 -3.10 8.61
N TYR A 98 -8.28 -1.80 8.40
CA TYR A 98 -7.94 -1.12 7.16
C TYR A 98 -6.43 -1.14 6.87
N GLU A 99 -5.62 -0.81 7.88
CA GLU A 99 -4.14 -0.81 7.81
C GLU A 99 -3.61 -2.21 7.48
N PHE A 100 -4.03 -3.23 8.24
CA PHE A 100 -3.60 -4.61 8.02
C PHE A 100 -4.05 -5.15 6.66
N SER A 101 -5.29 -4.85 6.25
CA SER A 101 -5.80 -5.27 4.95
C SER A 101 -5.00 -4.66 3.80
N LEU A 102 -4.78 -3.35 3.80
CA LEU A 102 -4.01 -2.67 2.75
C LEU A 102 -2.56 -3.14 2.68
N ASN A 103 -1.93 -3.33 3.84
CA ASN A 103 -0.53 -3.77 3.90
C ASN A 103 -0.37 -5.18 3.30
N VAL A 104 -1.27 -6.10 3.64
CA VAL A 104 -1.27 -7.46 3.06
C VAL A 104 -1.62 -7.44 1.58
N ILE A 105 -2.57 -6.62 1.13
CA ILE A 105 -2.87 -6.46 -0.30
C ILE A 105 -1.61 -6.02 -1.06
N ASN A 106 -0.86 -5.03 -0.56
CA ASN A 106 0.36 -4.57 -1.21
C ASN A 106 1.45 -5.66 -1.23
N GLY A 107 1.63 -6.41 -0.15
CA GLY A 107 2.53 -7.56 -0.09
C GLY A 107 2.18 -8.60 -1.16
N PHE A 108 0.92 -9.04 -1.20
CA PHE A 108 0.45 -10.04 -2.17
C PHE A 108 0.51 -9.54 -3.61
N LEU A 109 0.21 -8.26 -3.87
CA LEU A 109 0.37 -7.70 -5.21
C LEU A 109 1.83 -7.68 -5.65
N MET A 110 2.78 -7.32 -4.76
CA MET A 110 4.21 -7.38 -5.07
C MET A 110 4.70 -8.80 -5.36
N GLU A 111 4.27 -9.76 -4.54
CA GLU A 111 4.59 -11.18 -4.74
C GLU A 111 4.02 -11.68 -6.08
N TRP A 112 2.76 -11.38 -6.35
CA TRP A 112 2.10 -11.78 -7.59
C TRP A 112 2.78 -11.17 -8.83
N ILE A 113 3.13 -9.88 -8.80
CA ILE A 113 3.84 -9.21 -9.90
C ILE A 113 5.22 -9.87 -10.14
N SER A 114 5.89 -10.29 -9.07
CA SER A 114 7.17 -10.99 -9.15
C SER A 114 7.02 -12.36 -9.80
N ILE A 115 6.00 -13.13 -9.41
CA ILE A 115 5.64 -14.41 -10.01
C ILE A 115 5.25 -14.23 -11.48
N GLU A 116 4.43 -13.23 -11.80
CA GLU A 116 4.00 -12.92 -13.17
C GLU A 116 5.20 -12.64 -14.08
N ARG A 117 6.16 -11.83 -13.62
CA ARG A 117 7.42 -11.57 -14.35
C ARG A 117 8.24 -12.83 -14.53
N HIS A 118 8.37 -13.64 -13.48
CA HIS A 118 9.13 -14.88 -13.53
C HIS A 118 8.52 -15.85 -14.56
N LEU A 119 7.20 -16.05 -14.55
CA LEU A 119 6.49 -16.88 -15.52
C LEU A 119 6.63 -16.36 -16.95
N LEU A 120 6.61 -15.04 -17.15
CA LEU A 120 6.78 -14.43 -18.47
C LEU A 120 8.17 -14.67 -19.07
N ILE A 121 9.21 -14.62 -18.24
CA ILE A 121 10.60 -14.77 -18.69
C ILE A 121 10.92 -16.25 -18.92
N PHE A 122 10.65 -17.12 -17.94
CA PHE A 122 11.09 -18.52 -17.96
C PHE A 122 10.13 -19.45 -18.70
N HIS A 123 8.85 -19.11 -18.78
CA HIS A 123 7.81 -19.96 -19.39
C HIS A 123 7.06 -19.24 -20.53
N SER A 124 7.77 -18.42 -21.29
CA SER A 124 7.21 -17.69 -22.44
C SER A 124 6.53 -18.60 -23.48
N GLY A 125 7.08 -19.80 -23.71
CA GLY A 125 6.50 -20.81 -24.61
C GLY A 125 5.17 -21.40 -24.11
N PHE A 126 5.06 -21.64 -22.80
CA PHE A 126 3.82 -22.11 -22.17
C PHE A 126 2.71 -21.06 -22.31
N LEU A 127 3.02 -19.80 -21.99
CA LEU A 127 2.07 -18.67 -22.11
C LEU A 127 1.65 -18.36 -23.56
N ARG A 128 2.49 -18.71 -24.54
CA ARG A 128 2.16 -18.56 -25.97
C ARG A 128 1.20 -19.66 -26.46
N ASN A 129 1.31 -20.87 -25.91
CA ASN A 129 0.44 -21.99 -26.24
C ASN A 129 -0.92 -21.91 -25.53
N LEU A 130 -1.01 -21.19 -24.41
CA LEU A 130 -2.30 -20.84 -23.81
C LEU A 130 -3.00 -19.77 -24.65
N GLY A 131 -4.20 -20.09 -25.14
CA GLY A 131 -5.05 -19.12 -25.84
C GLY A 131 -5.27 -17.83 -25.04
N ALA A 132 -5.45 -16.70 -25.74
CA ALA A 132 -5.46 -15.35 -25.16
C ALA A 132 -6.43 -15.17 -23.98
N LYS A 133 -7.59 -15.86 -23.99
CA LYS A 133 -8.57 -15.84 -22.90
C LYS A 133 -8.03 -16.44 -21.60
N LYS A 134 -7.37 -17.61 -21.67
CA LYS A 134 -6.80 -18.28 -20.49
C LYS A 134 -5.63 -17.50 -19.91
N ARG A 135 -4.81 -16.88 -20.78
CA ARG A 135 -3.71 -15.99 -20.35
C ARG A 135 -4.23 -14.78 -19.58
N ARG A 136 -5.33 -14.17 -20.05
CA ARG A 136 -5.97 -13.05 -19.35
C ARG A 136 -6.57 -13.50 -18.01
N LEU A 137 -7.22 -14.67 -17.97
CA LEU A 137 -7.78 -15.23 -16.74
C LEU A 137 -6.70 -15.48 -15.66
N LEU A 138 -5.59 -16.13 -16.04
CA LEU A 138 -4.47 -16.43 -15.14
C LEU A 138 -3.79 -15.20 -14.55
N ARG A 139 -4.00 -14.00 -15.12
CA ARG A 139 -3.52 -12.74 -14.56
C ARG A 139 -4.56 -12.07 -13.66
N ILE A 140 -5.80 -11.98 -14.13
CA ILE A 140 -6.87 -11.26 -13.42
C ILE A 140 -7.29 -11.99 -12.16
N VAL A 141 -7.46 -13.32 -12.21
CA VAL A 141 -7.94 -14.11 -11.06
C VAL A 141 -7.06 -13.92 -9.82
N PRO A 142 -5.74 -14.13 -9.87
CA PRO A 142 -4.88 -13.93 -8.71
C PRO A 142 -4.83 -12.47 -8.27
N LEU A 143 -4.84 -11.51 -9.21
CA LEU A 143 -4.85 -10.09 -8.87
C LEU A 143 -6.12 -9.68 -8.10
N VAL A 144 -7.29 -10.18 -8.52
CA VAL A 144 -8.56 -10.00 -7.82
C VAL A 144 -8.56 -10.72 -6.47
N LEU A 145 -8.01 -11.94 -6.42
CA LEU A 145 -7.87 -12.70 -5.18
C LEU A 145 -7.00 -11.95 -4.15
N CYS A 146 -5.87 -11.40 -4.57
CA CYS A 146 -4.98 -10.61 -3.72
C CYS A 146 -5.66 -9.35 -3.15
N MET A 147 -6.63 -8.76 -3.87
CA MET A 147 -7.37 -7.60 -3.38
C MET A 147 -8.53 -7.96 -2.44
N ILE A 148 -9.24 -9.05 -2.70
CA ILE A 148 -10.45 -9.42 -1.94
C ILE A 148 -10.12 -10.25 -0.69
N TRP A 149 -9.10 -11.12 -0.78
CA TRP A 149 -8.80 -12.07 0.28
C TRP A 149 -8.41 -11.40 1.62
N PRO A 150 -7.50 -10.40 1.65
CA PRO A 150 -7.09 -9.82 2.92
C PRO A 150 -8.21 -9.09 3.69
N PRO A 151 -9.05 -8.24 3.05
CA PRO A 151 -10.20 -7.63 3.72
C PRO A 151 -11.18 -8.64 4.31
N VAL A 152 -11.45 -9.74 3.57
CA VAL A 152 -12.37 -10.80 4.03
C VAL A 152 -11.78 -11.54 5.22
N TYR A 153 -10.49 -11.89 5.16
CA TYR A 153 -9.81 -12.61 6.23
C TYR A 153 -9.83 -11.83 7.55
N TYR A 154 -9.51 -10.53 7.51
CA TYR A 154 -9.51 -9.69 8.71
C TYR A 154 -10.91 -9.26 9.17
N CYS A 155 -11.95 -9.50 8.37
CA CYS A 155 -13.33 -9.19 8.75
C CYS A 155 -14.00 -10.31 9.57
N ILE A 156 -13.45 -11.53 9.52
CA ILE A 156 -13.93 -12.71 10.28
C ILE A 156 -13.23 -12.75 11.63
#